data_AF-A0A8J4XLP4-F1
#
_entry.id   AF-A0A8J4XLP4-F1
#
_cell.length_a   1.000
_cell.length_b   1.000
_cell.length_c   1.000
_cell.angle_alpha   90.00
_cell.angle_beta   90.00
_cell.angle_gamma   90.00
#
_symmetry.space_group_name_H-M   'P 1'
#
loop_
_entity.id
_entity.type
_entity.pdbx_description
1 polymer ?
#
loop_
_entity_poly.entity_id
_entity_poly.type
_entity_poly.pdbx_seq_one_letter_code
_entity_poly.pdbx_strand_id
1 'polypeptide(L)'
;MAFDTTAANTGMVQGACIRIERALEKPLVWLACRHHILEVVLKDVFETCMGPSSGPNIALFKRLQNNWPIVDQSRPQPLTPTALSSDEEAHRLEMLGHLKRLLDCGNHPREDYKEIILLSVAYLGGGVPTTFRAPGAYHMPDGWPRPSTP
;
A
#
# COMPACT_ATOMS: atom_id res chain seq x y z
N MET A 1 13.44 -1.32 -17.16
CA MET A 1 12.27 -0.59 -17.69
C MET A 1 11.08 -0.87 -16.80
N ALA A 2 10.42 0.15 -16.24
CA ALA A 2 9.23 -0.03 -15.42
C ALA A 2 7.96 0.39 -16.18
N PHE A 3 6.89 -0.39 -16.10
CA PHE A 3 5.65 -0.19 -16.86
C PHE A 3 4.47 -0.93 -16.20
N ASP A 4 3.24 -0.60 -16.57
CA ASP A 4 2.04 -1.35 -16.19
C ASP A 4 1.81 -2.59 -17.09
N THR A 5 1.15 -3.64 -16.60
CA THR A 5 0.93 -4.89 -17.35
C THR A 5 -0.25 -4.80 -18.33
N THR A 6 -0.49 -3.64 -18.94
CA THR A 6 -1.47 -3.53 -20.01
C THR A 6 -0.93 -4.21 -21.28
N ALA A 7 -1.83 -4.78 -22.09
CA ALA A 7 -1.45 -5.44 -23.35
C ALA A 7 -0.71 -4.49 -24.32
N ALA A 8 -0.97 -3.18 -24.21
CA ALA A 8 -0.25 -2.15 -24.97
C ALA A 8 1.25 -2.10 -24.64
N ASN A 9 1.63 -2.42 -23.40
CA ASN A 9 3.03 -2.43 -22.96
C ASN A 9 3.69 -3.79 -23.14
N THR A 10 3.00 -4.88 -22.79
CA THR A 10 3.56 -6.25 -22.76
C THR A 10 3.30 -7.07 -24.03
N GLY A 11 2.58 -6.53 -25.01
CA GLY A 11 2.24 -7.25 -26.24
C GLY A 11 3.47 -7.84 -26.93
N MET A 12 3.45 -9.15 -27.18
CA MET A 12 4.59 -9.90 -27.73
C MET A 12 5.10 -9.38 -29.09
N VAL A 13 4.22 -8.76 -29.89
CA VAL A 13 4.55 -8.29 -31.26
C VAL A 13 4.67 -6.77 -31.35
N GLN A 14 3.73 -6.04 -30.72
CA GLN A 14 3.59 -4.58 -30.82
C GLN A 14 3.65 -3.87 -29.46
N GLY A 15 4.00 -4.58 -28.39
CA GLY A 15 4.11 -4.02 -27.06
C GLY A 15 5.21 -2.95 -27.01
N ALA A 16 4.95 -1.87 -26.27
CA ALA A 16 5.89 -0.78 -26.10
C ALA A 16 7.28 -1.28 -25.64
N CYS A 17 7.33 -2.26 -24.73
CA CYS A 17 8.58 -2.85 -24.25
C CYS A 17 9.41 -3.46 -25.38
N ILE A 18 8.78 -4.26 -26.24
CA ILE A 18 9.43 -4.91 -27.40
C ILE A 18 9.94 -3.87 -28.40
N ARG A 19 9.16 -2.80 -28.64
CA ARG A 19 9.57 -1.74 -29.58
C ARG A 19 10.77 -0.96 -29.05
N ILE A 20 10.80 -0.68 -27.74
CA ILE A 20 11.93 0.02 -27.10
C ILE A 20 13.19 -0.85 -27.13
N GLU A 21 13.11 -2.14 -26.81
CA GLU A 21 14.26 -3.05 -26.87
C GLU A 21 14.85 -3.18 -28.28
N ARG A 22 13.99 -3.25 -29.30
CA ARG A 22 14.41 -3.25 -30.72
C ARG A 22 15.10 -1.96 -31.09
N ALA A 23 14.56 -0.81 -30.68
CA ALA A 23 15.16 0.49 -30.97
C ALA A 23 16.53 0.69 -30.28
N LEU A 24 16.72 0.08 -29.11
CA LEU A 24 17.98 0.15 -28.35
C LEU A 24 18.95 -0.98 -28.68
N GLU A 25 18.52 -1.96 -29.50
CA GLU A 25 19.25 -3.18 -29.86
C GLU A 25 19.81 -3.94 -28.63
N LYS A 26 19.10 -3.84 -27.50
CA LYS A 26 19.53 -4.40 -26.22
C LYS A 26 18.35 -4.96 -25.44
N PRO A 27 18.49 -6.15 -24.84
CA PRO A 27 17.50 -6.66 -23.91
C PRO A 27 17.46 -5.77 -22.66
N LEU A 28 16.27 -5.48 -22.16
CA LEU A 28 16.08 -4.68 -20.95
C LEU A 28 15.42 -5.53 -19.87
N VAL A 29 15.82 -5.30 -18.62
CA VAL A 29 15.11 -5.90 -17.48
C VAL A 29 13.73 -5.27 -17.38
N TRP A 30 12.68 -6.09 -17.48
CA TRP A 30 11.29 -5.67 -17.32
C TRP A 30 10.92 -5.64 -15.84
N LEU A 31 10.52 -4.47 -15.35
CA LEU A 31 9.99 -4.24 -14.01
C LEU A 31 8.50 -3.94 -14.13
N ALA A 32 7.76 -4.94 -14.60
CA ALA A 32 6.33 -4.86 -14.79
C ALA A 32 5.62 -4.70 -13.44
N CYS A 33 4.63 -3.81 -13.37
CA CYS A 33 3.74 -3.67 -12.23
C CYS A 33 4.45 -3.51 -10.87
N ARG A 34 5.41 -2.59 -10.79
CA ARG A 34 6.05 -2.19 -9.51
C ARG A 34 5.04 -1.89 -8.40
N HIS A 35 3.84 -1.42 -8.74
CA HIS A 35 2.73 -1.23 -7.81
C HIS A 35 2.26 -2.54 -7.18
N HIS A 36 2.00 -3.57 -8.00
CA HIS A 36 1.51 -4.86 -7.53
C HIS A 36 2.51 -5.56 -6.60
N ILE A 37 3.82 -5.33 -6.72
CA ILE A 37 4.81 -5.92 -5.81
C ILE A 37 4.56 -5.48 -4.37
N LEU A 38 4.36 -4.17 -4.15
CA LEU A 38 4.06 -3.65 -2.81
C LEU A 38 2.66 -4.05 -2.35
N GLU A 39 1.70 -4.13 -3.28
CA GLU A 39 0.37 -4.62 -2.96
C GLU A 39 0.35 -6.09 -2.53
N VAL A 40 1.21 -6.95 -3.09
CA VAL A 40 1.38 -8.35 -2.67
C VAL A 40 1.90 -8.42 -1.24
N VAL A 41 2.94 -7.65 -0.90
CA VAL A 41 3.45 -7.59 0.48
C VAL A 41 2.39 -7.10 1.46
N LEU A 42 1.65 -6.04 1.09
CA LEU A 42 0.56 -5.52 1.92
C LEU A 42 -0.57 -6.54 2.08
N LYS A 43 -0.90 -7.28 1.02
CA LYS A 43 -1.88 -8.36 1.05
C LYS A 43 -1.44 -9.47 2.01
N ASP A 44 -0.19 -9.93 1.95
CA ASP A 44 0.31 -10.99 2.83
C ASP A 44 0.32 -10.55 4.30
N VAL A 45 0.74 -9.32 4.59
CA VAL A 45 0.65 -8.76 5.95
C VAL A 45 -0.80 -8.69 6.40
N PHE A 46 -1.70 -8.21 5.54
CA PHE A 46 -3.13 -8.15 5.87
C PHE A 46 -3.72 -9.54 6.15
N GLU A 47 -3.45 -10.53 5.30
CA GLU A 47 -3.91 -11.91 5.49
C GLU A 47 -3.32 -12.54 6.76
N THR A 48 -2.08 -12.21 7.10
CA THR A 48 -1.42 -12.66 8.34
C THR A 48 -2.10 -12.07 9.58
N CYS A 49 -2.41 -10.77 9.55
CA CYS A 49 -3.01 -10.09 10.70
C CYS A 49 -4.52 -10.33 10.85
N MET A 50 -5.24 -10.45 9.73
CA MET A 50 -6.71 -10.44 9.69
C MET A 50 -7.31 -11.77 9.25
N GLY A 51 -6.47 -12.75 8.88
CA GLY A 51 -6.88 -14.03 8.31
C GLY A 51 -7.06 -13.97 6.79
N PRO A 52 -7.10 -15.15 6.13
CA PRO A 52 -7.25 -15.23 4.68
C PRO A 52 -8.59 -14.66 4.23
N SER A 53 -8.57 -13.84 3.17
CA SER A 53 -9.79 -13.32 2.54
C SER A 53 -9.98 -13.96 1.17
N SER A 54 -11.11 -14.64 0.98
CA SER A 54 -11.43 -15.38 -0.25
C SER A 54 -12.31 -14.60 -1.24
N GLY A 55 -12.60 -13.32 -0.97
CA GLY A 55 -13.46 -12.50 -1.82
C GLY A 55 -12.84 -11.14 -2.19
N PRO A 56 -13.26 -10.53 -3.32
CA PRO A 56 -12.78 -9.20 -3.74
C PRO A 56 -13.21 -8.08 -2.78
N ASN A 57 -14.15 -8.38 -1.90
CA ASN A 57 -14.75 -7.45 -0.96
C ASN A 57 -14.40 -7.87 0.48
N ILE A 58 -13.44 -7.15 1.06
CA ILE A 58 -13.14 -7.28 2.48
C ILE A 58 -14.27 -6.61 3.27
N ALA A 59 -15.01 -7.40 4.06
CA ALA A 59 -16.16 -6.93 4.84
C ALA A 59 -15.83 -5.74 5.76
N LEU A 60 -14.60 -5.71 6.30
CA LEU A 60 -14.09 -4.60 7.10
C LEU A 60 -14.13 -3.28 6.33
N PHE A 61 -13.62 -3.25 5.09
CA PHE A 61 -13.57 -2.03 4.28
C PHE A 61 -14.95 -1.58 3.82
N LYS A 62 -15.83 -2.52 3.46
CA LYS A 62 -17.25 -2.20 3.19
C LYS A 62 -17.94 -1.59 4.40
N ARG A 63 -17.71 -2.16 5.58
CA ARG A 63 -18.28 -1.62 6.83
C ARG A 63 -17.74 -0.21 7.10
N LEU A 64 -16.45 0.02 6.88
CA LEU A 64 -15.85 1.35 7.02
C LEU A 64 -16.48 2.36 6.04
N GLN A 65 -16.61 2.00 4.75
CA GLN A 65 -17.27 2.83 3.74
C GLN A 65 -18.71 3.19 4.14
N ASN A 66 -19.50 2.18 4.52
CA ASN A 66 -20.91 2.38 4.88
C ASN A 66 -21.08 3.25 6.13
N ASN A 67 -20.18 3.13 7.10
CA ASN A 67 -20.23 3.90 8.33
C ASN A 67 -19.42 5.21 8.25
N TRP A 68 -18.75 5.51 7.14
CA TRP A 68 -17.94 6.72 7.01
C TRP A 68 -18.68 8.02 7.37
N PRO A 69 -19.96 8.22 6.98
CA PRO A 69 -20.68 9.45 7.30
C PRO A 69 -20.92 9.67 8.80
N ILE A 70 -20.87 8.60 9.61
CA ILE A 70 -21.12 8.66 11.06
C ILE A 70 -19.82 8.63 11.89
N VAL A 71 -18.66 8.45 11.26
CA VAL A 71 -17.36 8.50 11.93
C VAL A 71 -16.99 9.96 12.20
N ASP A 72 -16.62 10.27 13.45
CA ASP A 72 -16.09 11.59 13.80
C ASP A 72 -14.70 11.79 13.20
N GLN A 73 -14.63 12.62 12.16
CA GLN A 73 -13.40 12.98 11.46
C GLN A 73 -12.69 14.18 12.10
N SER A 74 -13.31 14.86 13.06
CA SER A 74 -12.78 16.07 13.69
C SER A 74 -11.70 15.79 14.73
N ARG A 75 -11.68 14.58 15.29
CA ARG A 75 -10.79 14.18 16.38
C ARG A 75 -10.24 12.78 16.17
N PRO A 76 -9.28 12.60 15.23
CA PRO A 76 -8.56 11.34 15.14
C PRO A 76 -7.82 11.09 16.45
N GLN A 77 -8.27 10.10 17.20
CA GLN A 77 -7.52 9.63 18.35
C GLN A 77 -6.41 8.71 17.85
N PRO A 78 -5.16 8.90 18.31
CA PRO A 78 -4.14 7.90 18.06
C PRO A 78 -4.57 6.59 18.70
N LEU A 79 -4.00 5.46 18.25
CA LEU A 79 -3.92 4.33 19.17
C LEU A 79 -3.07 4.82 20.34
N THR A 80 -3.71 5.24 21.41
CA THR A 80 -3.21 4.99 22.75
C THR A 80 -3.63 3.57 23.04
N PRO A 81 -2.75 2.58 22.85
CA PRO A 81 -3.07 1.25 23.27
C PRO A 81 -3.21 1.32 24.79
N THR A 82 -4.20 0.63 25.31
CA THR A 82 -4.09 -0.05 26.59
C THR A 82 -2.64 -0.50 26.79
N ALA A 83 -2.02 -0.12 27.92
CA ALA A 83 -0.59 -0.23 28.25
C ALA A 83 0.21 -1.21 27.35
N LEU A 84 0.93 -0.65 26.36
CA LEU A 84 1.95 -1.41 25.63
C LEU A 84 3.00 -1.93 26.59
N SER A 85 3.57 -3.10 26.28
CA SER A 85 4.82 -3.52 26.91
C SER A 85 5.97 -2.57 26.55
N SER A 86 7.04 -2.58 27.36
CA SER A 86 8.22 -1.76 27.09
C SER A 86 8.83 -2.03 25.70
N ASP A 87 8.79 -3.27 25.23
CA ASP A 87 9.32 -3.66 23.93
C ASP A 87 8.44 -3.15 22.78
N GLU A 88 7.12 -3.24 22.90
CA GLU A 88 6.18 -2.70 21.92
C GLU A 88 6.27 -1.17 21.84
N GLU A 89 6.43 -0.50 22.98
CA GLU A 89 6.62 0.94 23.05
C GLU A 89 7.94 1.38 22.39
N ALA A 90 9.02 0.63 22.59
CA ALA A 90 10.30 0.87 21.92
C ALA A 90 10.16 0.77 20.39
N HIS A 91 9.53 -0.29 19.90
CA HIS A 91 9.26 -0.45 18.46
C HIS A 91 8.35 0.65 17.91
N ARG A 92 7.31 1.05 18.68
CA ARG A 92 6.42 2.15 18.31
C ARG A 92 7.20 3.44 18.11
N LEU A 93 8.09 3.79 19.05
CA LEU A 93 8.91 4.99 18.99
C LEU A 93 9.92 4.96 17.84
N GLU A 94 10.57 3.81 17.61
CA GLU A 94 11.49 3.62 16.49
C GLU A 94 10.80 3.83 15.14
N MET A 95 9.65 3.18 14.95
CA MET A 95 8.84 3.29 13.74
C MET A 95 8.37 4.73 13.51
N LEU A 96 7.89 5.39 14.56
CA LEU A 96 7.45 6.78 14.51
C LEU A 96 8.61 7.72 14.14
N GLY A 97 9.80 7.49 14.68
CA GLY A 97 11.01 8.22 14.29
C GLY A 97 11.39 8.00 12.83
N HIS A 98 11.29 6.76 12.33
CA HIS A 98 11.54 6.45 10.92
C HIS A 98 10.56 7.16 9.99
N LEU A 99 9.26 7.07 10.26
CA LEU A 99 8.22 7.69 9.44
C LEU A 99 8.31 9.22 9.41
N LYS A 100 8.63 9.87 10.54
CA LYS A 100 8.87 11.32 10.58
C LYS A 100 10.06 11.72 9.70
N ARG A 101 11.18 10.99 9.77
CA ARG A 101 12.34 11.23 8.89
C ARG A 101 11.99 11.08 7.41
N LEU A 102 11.11 10.13 7.06
CA LEU A 102 10.63 9.96 5.69
C LEU A 102 9.78 11.14 5.21
N LEU A 103 8.97 11.73 6.08
CA LEU A 103 8.21 12.95 5.76
C LEU A 103 9.16 14.14 5.57
N ASP A 104 10.13 14.30 6.47
CA ASP A 104 11.07 15.43 6.45
C ASP A 104 12.00 15.42 5.23
N CYS A 105 12.44 14.23 4.79
CA CYS A 105 13.34 14.12 3.65
C CYS A 105 12.62 14.27 2.30
N GLY A 106 11.28 14.26 2.27
CA GLY A 106 10.46 14.37 1.06
C GLY A 106 10.67 13.25 0.05
N ASN A 107 11.43 12.21 0.41
CA ASN A 107 11.81 11.12 -0.49
C ASN A 107 10.73 10.03 -0.53
N HIS A 108 9.48 10.42 -0.77
CA HIS A 108 8.38 9.50 -1.03
C HIS A 108 8.12 9.44 -2.55
N PRO A 109 8.14 8.25 -3.17
CA PRO A 109 8.10 8.14 -4.63
C PRO A 109 6.76 8.58 -5.27
N ARG A 110 5.69 8.75 -4.48
CA ARG A 110 4.36 9.21 -4.90
C ARG A 110 3.56 9.82 -3.73
N GLU A 111 2.50 10.57 -4.06
CA GLU A 111 1.60 11.24 -3.09
C GLU A 111 0.70 10.26 -2.30
N ASP A 112 0.32 9.11 -2.85
CA ASP A 112 -0.44 8.06 -2.14
C ASP A 112 0.38 7.45 -0.99
N TYR A 113 1.69 7.28 -1.17
CA TYR A 113 2.58 6.87 -0.08
C TYR A 113 2.71 7.92 1.02
N LYS A 114 2.65 9.21 0.67
CA LYS A 114 2.64 10.29 1.66
C LYS A 114 1.40 10.21 2.56
N GLU A 115 0.24 9.95 1.98
CA GLU A 115 -1.01 9.74 2.74
C GLU A 115 -0.88 8.55 3.70
N ILE A 116 -0.33 7.42 3.24
CA ILE A 116 -0.08 6.26 4.11
C ILE A 116 0.86 6.63 5.27
N ILE A 117 1.98 7.31 5.01
CA ILE A 117 2.93 7.71 6.04
C ILE A 117 2.27 8.65 7.07
N LEU A 118 1.51 9.64 6.61
CA LEU A 118 0.78 10.56 7.49
C LEU A 118 -0.23 9.82 8.36
N LEU A 119 -1.01 8.89 7.78
CA LEU A 119 -1.97 8.07 8.52
C LEU A 119 -1.27 7.18 9.55
N SER A 120 -0.12 6.57 9.20
CA SER A 120 0.68 5.77 10.14
C SER A 120 1.25 6.61 11.28
N VAL A 121 1.73 7.83 11.02
CA VAL A 121 2.21 8.73 12.08
C VAL A 121 1.06 9.15 13.01
N ALA A 122 -0.11 9.47 12.45
CA ALA A 122 -1.31 9.78 13.24
C ALA A 122 -1.72 8.58 14.10
N TYR A 123 -1.79 7.39 13.50
CA TYR A 123 -2.12 6.13 14.16
C TYR A 123 -1.19 5.83 15.34
N LEU A 124 0.12 6.03 15.18
CA LEU A 124 1.13 5.79 16.22
C LEU A 124 1.24 6.90 17.27
N GLY A 125 0.42 7.96 17.20
CA GLY A 125 0.47 9.06 18.19
C GLY A 125 1.56 10.11 17.94
N GLY A 126 2.06 10.23 16.71
CA GLY A 126 3.11 11.18 16.35
C GLY A 126 2.64 12.63 16.19
N GLY A 127 1.32 12.89 16.22
CA GLY A 127 0.71 14.22 16.17
C GLY A 127 0.95 14.93 14.85
N VAL A 128 0.21 14.54 13.80
CA VAL A 128 0.25 15.19 12.48
C VAL A 128 -1.12 15.77 12.13
N PRO A 129 -1.19 16.96 11.51
CA PRO A 129 -2.45 17.47 10.97
C PRO A 129 -2.88 16.57 9.81
N THR A 130 -3.88 15.73 10.03
CA THR A 130 -4.41 14.85 8.99
C THR A 130 -5.90 15.01 8.85
N THR A 131 -6.32 15.47 7.67
CA THR A 131 -7.69 15.30 7.21
C THR A 131 -7.81 13.92 6.60
N PHE A 132 -8.67 13.07 7.16
CA PHE A 132 -8.90 11.74 6.60
C PHE A 132 -9.78 11.86 5.36
N ARG A 133 -9.31 11.34 4.24
CA ARG A 133 -10.13 11.25 3.04
C ARG A 133 -11.16 10.15 3.21
N ALA A 134 -12.32 10.33 2.57
CA ALA A 134 -13.31 9.26 2.50
C ALA A 134 -12.70 8.01 1.85
N PRO A 135 -12.98 6.80 2.37
CA PRO A 135 -12.49 5.56 1.80
C PRO A 135 -12.90 5.46 0.33
N GLY A 136 -11.91 5.35 -0.55
CA GLY A 136 -12.12 5.18 -1.99
C GLY A 136 -12.58 3.76 -2.35
N ALA A 137 -12.69 3.50 -3.65
CA ALA A 137 -12.91 2.15 -4.15
C ALA A 137 -11.75 1.23 -3.72
N TYR A 138 -12.09 0.03 -3.25
CA TYR A 138 -11.10 -0.99 -2.89
C TYR A 138 -11.12 -2.10 -3.94
N HIS A 139 -9.94 -2.42 -4.47
CA HIS A 139 -9.70 -3.59 -5.29
C HIS A 139 -8.65 -4.44 -4.60
N MET A 140 -8.95 -5.72 -4.34
CA MET A 140 -7.89 -6.70 -4.08
C MET A 140 -7.01 -6.76 -5.33
N PRO A 141 -5.69 -6.89 -5.21
CA PRO A 141 -4.86 -7.28 -6.34
C PRO A 141 -5.37 -8.64 -6.77
N ASP A 142 -5.99 -8.70 -7.95
CA ASP A 142 -6.45 -9.95 -8.55
C ASP A 142 -5.26 -10.89 -8.55
N GLY A 143 -5.39 -11.97 -7.77
CA GLY A 143 -4.30 -12.84 -7.42
C GLY A 143 -3.57 -13.28 -8.68
N TRP A 144 -2.26 -13.08 -8.71
CA TRP A 144 -1.40 -13.88 -9.57
C TRP A 144 -1.82 -15.35 -9.38
N PRO A 145 -2.09 -16.12 -10.45
CA PRO A 145 -2.42 -17.52 -10.30
C PRO A 145 -1.28 -18.17 -9.50
N ARG A 146 -1.59 -18.66 -8.30
CA ARG A 146 -0.63 -19.42 -7.51
C ARG A 146 -0.13 -20.54 -8.43
N PRO A 147 1.19 -20.72 -8.62
CA PRO A 147 1.66 -21.87 -9.37
C PRO A 147 1.04 -23.10 -8.71
N SER A 148 0.27 -23.86 -9.47
CA SER A 148 -0.19 -25.17 -9.05
C SER A 148 1.05 -25.96 -8.69
N THR A 149 1.22 -26.24 -7.40
CA THR A 149 2.27 -27.16 -6.94
C THR A 149 2.04 -28.51 -7.64
N PRO A 150 3.11 -29.17 -8.12
CA PRO A 150 3.00 -30.50 -8.69
C PRO A 150 2.50 -31.54 -7.68
#